data_AF-A0A936DYF3-F1
#
_entry.id   AF-A0A936DYF3-F1
#
_cell.length_a   1.000
_cell.length_b   1.000
_cell.length_c   1.000
_cell.angle_alpha   90.00
_cell.angle_beta   90.00
_cell.angle_gamma   90.00
#
_symmetry.space_group_name_H-M   'P 1'
#
loop_
_entity.id
_entity.type
_entity.pdbx_description
1 polymer ?
#
loop_
_entity_poly.entity_id
_entity_poly.type
_entity_poly.pdbx_seq_one_letter_code
_entity_poly.pdbx_strand_id
1 'polypeptide(L)'
;MFTINIYAKFALIGLFLGGGIILSIFYGFGYSWILILIGLLVLLSYILLGTIQSASEMLQKMDFEGAEKRLNLIFKPGWLYVTNRAFYYILKGSLAANRKENNVAEEYFHKALALKLPTDNEKAMVLLQMAGIQANKNNWTGAKNYYYQCKNLKVTEPSLKDQLKQFETAINNRGQMKLAQSMGMKTGQTNMMSGKRRRPKMR
;
A
#
# COMPACT_ATOMS: atom_id res chain seq x y z
N MET A 1 10.60 12.84 12.26
CA MET A 1 10.83 11.38 12.09
C MET A 1 12.33 11.15 12.08
N PHE A 2 12.92 10.65 13.17
CA PHE A 2 14.35 10.36 13.20
C PHE A 2 14.60 9.07 12.40
N THR A 3 15.07 9.24 11.17
CA THR A 3 15.61 8.17 10.32
C THR A 3 16.95 7.72 10.90
N ILE A 4 16.92 7.01 12.03
CA ILE A 4 18.11 6.32 12.52
C ILE A 4 18.44 5.25 11.50
N ASN A 5 19.52 5.51 10.76
CA ASN A 5 20.07 4.70 9.71
C ASN A 5 20.08 3.22 10.14
N ILE A 6 19.63 2.33 9.26
CA ILE A 6 19.46 0.89 9.55
C ILE A 6 20.77 0.28 10.10
N TYR A 7 21.91 0.81 9.64
CA TYR A 7 23.26 0.48 10.10
C TYR A 7 23.59 0.97 11.52
N ALA A 8 23.07 2.11 11.97
CA ALA A 8 23.28 2.60 13.33
C ALA A 8 22.53 1.75 14.37
N LYS A 9 21.37 1.18 14.00
CA LYS A 9 20.68 0.18 14.83
C LYS A 9 21.44 -1.15 14.88
N PHE A 10 22.00 -1.60 13.76
CA PHE A 10 22.90 -2.76 13.72
C PHE A 10 24.17 -2.55 14.57
N ALA A 11 24.77 -1.37 14.52
CA ALA A 11 25.91 -1.01 15.37
C ALA A 11 25.54 -1.03 16.86
N LEU A 12 24.33 -0.56 17.21
CA LEU A 12 23.80 -0.60 18.58
C LEU A 12 23.55 -2.04 19.07
N ILE A 13 23.01 -2.91 18.21
CA ILE A 13 22.80 -4.34 18.52
C ILE A 13 24.14 -5.06 18.69
N GLY A 14 25.11 -4.78 17.81
CA GLY A 14 26.48 -5.28 17.94
C GLY A 14 27.16 -4.80 19.22
N LEU A 15 26.90 -3.56 19.65
CA LEU A 15 27.43 -2.98 20.88
C LEU A 15 26.79 -3.62 22.13
N PHE A 16 25.47 -3.87 22.13
CA PHE A 16 24.79 -4.52 23.26
C PHE A 16 25.12 -6.02 23.37
N LEU A 17 25.20 -6.75 22.26
CA LEU A 17 25.60 -8.17 22.28
C LEU A 17 27.09 -8.34 22.52
N GLY A 18 27.94 -7.56 21.86
CA GLY A 18 29.39 -7.54 22.09
C GLY A 18 29.73 -7.09 23.51
N GLY A 19 29.04 -6.05 24.00
CA GLY A 19 29.16 -5.58 25.38
C GLY A 19 28.68 -6.63 26.40
N GLY A 20 27.60 -7.35 26.12
CA GLY A 20 27.12 -8.47 26.94
C GLY A 20 28.06 -9.67 26.98
N ILE A 21 28.78 -9.94 25.88
CA ILE A 21 29.82 -10.98 25.81
C ILE A 21 31.07 -10.54 26.59
N ILE A 22 31.50 -9.29 26.45
CA ILE A 22 32.65 -8.73 27.19
C ILE A 22 32.35 -8.70 28.70
N LEU A 23 31.16 -8.26 29.11
CA LEU A 23 30.73 -8.33 30.52
C LEU A 23 30.71 -9.77 31.05
N SER A 24 30.43 -10.75 30.20
CA SER A 24 30.38 -12.17 30.60
C SER A 24 31.75 -12.72 30.93
N ILE A 25 32.79 -12.21 30.27
CA ILE A 25 34.18 -12.60 30.50
C ILE A 25 34.72 -11.95 31.78
N PHE A 26 34.31 -10.71 32.10
CA PHE A 26 34.81 -9.96 33.27
C PHE A 26 34.02 -10.17 34.57
N TYR A 27 32.69 -10.29 34.54
CA TYR A 27 31.82 -10.35 35.73
C TYR A 27 31.11 -11.69 35.94
N GLY A 28 31.38 -12.68 35.09
CA GLY A 28 30.82 -14.03 35.18
C GLY A 28 29.39 -14.17 34.66
N PHE A 29 29.01 -15.42 34.36
CA PHE A 29 27.78 -15.80 33.65
C PHE A 29 26.48 -15.36 34.33
N GLY A 30 26.49 -15.10 35.64
CA GLY A 30 25.29 -14.80 36.42
C GLY A 30 24.52 -13.55 35.96
N TYR A 31 25.24 -12.45 35.69
CA TYR A 31 24.63 -11.19 35.27
C TYR A 31 24.60 -11.02 33.73
N SER A 32 25.52 -11.66 33.00
CA SER A 32 25.57 -11.55 31.54
C SER A 32 24.52 -12.34 30.79
N TRP A 33 24.03 -13.46 31.35
CA TRP A 33 22.99 -14.25 30.68
C TRP A 33 21.71 -13.44 30.44
N ILE A 34 21.32 -12.56 31.36
CA ILE A 34 20.16 -11.66 31.21
C ILE A 34 20.40 -10.60 30.13
N LEU A 35 21.62 -10.03 30.05
CA LEU A 35 21.97 -9.07 28.99
C LEU A 35 22.02 -9.73 27.61
N ILE A 36 22.52 -10.97 27.53
CA ILE A 36 22.55 -11.75 26.29
C ILE A 36 21.13 -12.16 25.88
N LEU A 37 20.28 -12.57 26.81
CA LEU A 37 18.86 -12.87 26.54
C LEU A 37 18.10 -11.64 26.06
N ILE A 38 18.30 -10.49 26.70
CA ILE A 38 17.72 -9.22 26.29
C ILE A 38 18.26 -8.80 24.92
N GLY A 39 19.55 -8.96 24.67
CA GLY A 39 20.17 -8.72 23.36
C GLY A 39 19.60 -9.64 22.28
N LEU A 40 19.40 -10.92 22.58
CA LEU A 40 18.80 -11.91 21.68
C LEU A 40 17.32 -11.59 21.42
N LEU A 41 16.56 -11.19 22.44
CA LEU A 41 15.15 -10.81 22.34
C LEU A 41 15.00 -9.53 21.50
N VAL A 42 15.86 -8.53 21.71
CA VAL A 42 15.91 -7.30 20.90
C VAL A 42 16.34 -7.60 19.47
N LEU A 43 17.29 -8.50 19.25
CA LEU A 43 17.73 -8.92 17.92
C LEU A 43 16.62 -9.70 17.19
N LEU A 44 15.91 -10.60 17.88
CA LEU A 44 14.77 -11.33 17.32
C LEU A 44 13.64 -10.37 16.96
N SER A 45 13.33 -9.42 17.84
CA SER A 45 12.37 -8.34 17.59
C SER A 45 12.78 -7.50 16.38
N TYR A 46 14.07 -7.20 16.22
CA TYR A 46 14.61 -6.45 15.08
C TYR A 46 14.60 -7.23 13.76
N ILE A 47 14.90 -8.53 13.76
CA ILE A 47 14.78 -9.35 12.54
C ILE A 47 13.32 -9.44 12.10
N LEU A 48 12.39 -9.52 13.04
CA LEU A 48 10.95 -9.56 12.77
C LEU A 48 10.33 -8.21 12.37
N LEU A 49 10.81 -7.09 12.93
CA LEU A 49 10.28 -5.74 12.65
C LEU A 49 11.06 -5.00 11.54
N GLY A 50 12.37 -5.21 11.43
CA GLY A 50 13.27 -4.50 10.52
C GLY A 50 13.26 -5.03 9.07
N THR A 51 12.91 -6.30 8.86
CA THR A 51 12.79 -6.91 7.53
C THR A 51 11.67 -6.28 6.69
N ILE A 52 10.59 -5.85 7.32
CA ILE A 52 9.44 -5.22 6.63
C ILE A 52 9.77 -3.79 6.25
N GLN A 53 10.42 -3.04 7.14
CA GLN A 53 10.82 -1.67 6.87
C GLN A 53 11.83 -1.61 5.71
N SER A 54 12.83 -2.50 5.71
CA SER A 54 13.79 -2.60 4.61
C SER A 54 13.15 -3.05 3.29
N ALA A 55 12.17 -3.96 3.33
CA ALA A 55 11.40 -4.33 2.13
C ALA A 55 10.57 -3.15 1.58
N SER A 56 10.00 -2.32 2.45
CA SER A 56 9.28 -1.10 2.03
C SER A 56 10.22 -0.06 1.40
N GLU A 57 11.43 0.12 1.93
CA GLU A 57 12.43 1.01 1.34
C GLU A 57 12.91 0.51 -0.04
N MET A 58 13.09 -0.80 -0.20
CA MET A 58 13.44 -1.40 -1.49
C MET A 58 12.32 -1.19 -2.52
N LEU A 59 11.06 -1.32 -2.11
CA LEU A 59 9.92 -1.04 -2.98
C LEU A 59 9.83 0.45 -3.36
N GLN A 60 10.14 1.36 -2.44
CA GLN A 60 10.25 2.81 -2.74
C GLN A 60 11.39 3.11 -3.73
N LYS A 61 12.50 2.37 -3.65
CA LYS A 61 13.62 2.47 -4.59
C LYS A 61 13.39 1.73 -5.92
N MET A 62 12.18 1.20 -6.14
CA MET A 62 11.83 0.36 -7.30
C MET A 62 12.65 -0.93 -7.43
N ASP A 63 13.32 -1.36 -6.36
CA ASP A 63 14.04 -2.64 -6.30
C ASP A 63 13.07 -3.75 -5.87
N PHE A 64 12.26 -4.20 -6.82
CA PHE A 64 11.24 -5.22 -6.60
C PHE A 64 11.82 -6.62 -6.34
N GLU A 65 12.98 -6.93 -6.94
CA GLU A 65 13.64 -8.22 -6.76
C GLU A 65 14.29 -8.33 -5.38
N GLY A 66 14.96 -7.27 -4.93
CA GLY A 66 15.46 -7.15 -3.57
C GLY A 66 14.35 -7.23 -2.54
N ALA A 67 13.23 -6.50 -2.76
CA ALA A 67 12.07 -6.53 -1.88
C ALA A 67 11.46 -7.95 -1.77
N GLU A 68 11.34 -8.68 -2.88
CA GLU A 68 10.82 -10.05 -2.87
C GLU A 68 11.77 -11.01 -2.14
N LYS A 69 13.09 -10.92 -2.36
CA LYS A 69 14.08 -11.70 -1.61
C LYS A 69 13.97 -11.44 -0.11
N ARG A 70 13.83 -10.17 0.31
CA ARG A 70 13.65 -9.82 1.74
C ARG A 70 12.34 -10.35 2.31
N LEU A 71 11.25 -10.29 1.54
CA LEU A 71 9.95 -10.85 1.96
C LEU A 71 9.98 -12.38 2.02
N ASN A 72 10.76 -13.05 1.16
CA ASN A 72 10.91 -14.51 1.17
C ASN A 72 11.72 -15.02 2.37
N LEU A 73 12.53 -14.16 3.02
CA LEU A 73 13.18 -14.52 4.29
C LEU A 73 12.18 -14.67 5.44
N ILE A 74 10.95 -14.15 5.29
CA ILE A 74 9.88 -14.28 6.28
C ILE A 74 9.24 -15.66 6.12
N PHE A 75 9.84 -16.67 6.74
CA PHE A 75 9.43 -18.08 6.67
C PHE A 75 7.98 -18.34 7.10
N LYS A 76 7.45 -17.58 8.09
CA LYS A 76 6.05 -17.69 8.53
C LYS A 76 5.45 -16.31 8.83
N PRO A 77 4.62 -15.73 7.94
CA PRO A 77 3.95 -14.45 8.18
C PRO A 77 2.91 -14.53 9.31
N GLY A 78 2.53 -15.73 9.76
CA GLY A 78 1.63 -15.94 10.89
C GLY A 78 2.27 -15.73 12.28
N TRP A 79 3.60 -15.71 12.37
CA TRP A 79 4.32 -15.40 13.62
C TRP A 79 4.64 -13.91 13.75
N LEU A 80 4.44 -13.14 12.67
CA LEU A 80 4.56 -11.69 12.71
C LEU A 80 3.42 -11.10 13.53
N TYR A 81 3.75 -10.03 14.26
CA TYR A 81 2.75 -9.17 14.87
C TYR A 81 1.70 -8.73 13.83
N VAL A 82 0.44 -8.55 14.23
CA VAL A 82 -0.70 -8.36 13.31
C VAL A 82 -0.47 -7.20 12.33
N THR A 83 0.12 -6.11 12.82
CA THR A 83 0.54 -4.95 12.01
C THR A 83 1.60 -5.31 10.97
N ASN A 84 2.65 -6.00 11.39
CA ASN A 84 3.75 -6.44 10.53
C ASN A 84 3.25 -7.38 9.42
N ARG A 85 2.32 -8.26 9.77
CA ARG A 85 1.65 -9.15 8.82
C ARG A 85 0.81 -8.36 7.80
N ALA A 86 0.16 -7.27 8.22
CA ALA A 86 -0.56 -6.40 7.30
C ALA A 86 0.40 -5.79 6.27
N PHE A 87 1.49 -5.17 6.71
CA PHE A 87 2.50 -4.62 5.81
C PHE A 87 3.11 -5.64 4.86
N TYR A 88 3.36 -6.88 5.33
CA TYR A 88 3.81 -7.98 4.47
C TYR A 88 2.87 -8.20 3.28
N TYR A 89 1.56 -8.26 3.54
CA TYR A 89 0.57 -8.43 2.47
C TYR A 89 0.42 -7.20 1.59
N ILE A 90 0.56 -5.97 2.14
CA ILE A 90 0.59 -4.74 1.32
C ILE A 90 1.75 -4.78 0.33
N LEU A 91 2.94 -5.13 0.79
CA LEU A 91 4.14 -5.18 -0.06
C LEU A 91 4.02 -6.27 -1.12
N LYS A 92 3.54 -7.47 -0.76
CA LYS A 92 3.24 -8.52 -1.74
C LYS A 92 2.17 -8.09 -2.76
N GLY A 93 1.13 -7.40 -2.32
CA GLY A 93 0.11 -6.83 -3.20
C GLY A 93 0.69 -5.82 -4.19
N SER A 94 1.58 -4.94 -3.72
CA SER A 94 2.25 -3.94 -4.56
C SER A 94 3.21 -4.57 -5.58
N LEU A 95 3.93 -5.62 -5.19
CA LEU A 95 4.76 -6.42 -6.10
C LEU A 95 3.92 -7.12 -7.18
N ALA A 96 2.82 -7.76 -6.79
CA ALA A 96 1.89 -8.40 -7.73
C ALA A 96 1.26 -7.37 -8.69
N ALA A 97 0.90 -6.19 -8.19
CA ALA A 97 0.40 -5.09 -9.02
C ALA A 97 1.44 -4.63 -10.05
N ASN A 98 2.72 -4.54 -9.66
CA ASN A 98 3.81 -4.25 -10.59
C ASN A 98 4.00 -5.32 -11.67
N ARG A 99 3.79 -6.60 -11.32
CA ARG A 99 3.81 -7.73 -12.26
C ARG A 99 2.58 -7.81 -13.17
N LYS A 100 1.66 -6.83 -13.08
CA LYS A 100 0.35 -6.81 -13.77
C LYS A 100 -0.59 -7.94 -13.34
N GLU A 101 -0.31 -8.60 -12.21
CA GLU A 101 -1.15 -9.64 -11.61
C GLU A 101 -2.22 -9.03 -10.72
N ASN A 102 -3.13 -8.28 -11.34
CA ASN A 102 -4.13 -7.47 -10.62
C ASN A 102 -5.07 -8.30 -9.71
N ASN A 103 -5.35 -9.55 -10.04
CA ASN A 103 -6.19 -10.43 -9.23
C ASN A 103 -5.48 -10.87 -7.94
N VAL A 104 -4.22 -11.25 -8.07
CA VAL A 104 -3.37 -11.66 -6.95
C VAL A 104 -3.10 -10.46 -6.03
N ALA A 105 -2.87 -9.29 -6.62
CA ALA A 105 -2.72 -8.04 -5.88
C ALA A 105 -3.95 -7.71 -5.03
N GLU A 106 -5.15 -7.81 -5.60
CA GLU A 106 -6.41 -7.60 -4.86
C GLU A 106 -6.56 -8.56 -3.68
N GLU A 107 -6.27 -9.85 -3.88
CA GLU A 107 -6.36 -10.84 -2.79
C GLU A 107 -5.43 -10.48 -1.63
N TYR A 108 -4.19 -10.06 -1.93
CA TYR A 108 -3.25 -9.62 -0.91
C TYR A 108 -3.69 -8.33 -0.22
N PHE A 109 -4.23 -7.35 -0.94
CA PHE A 109 -4.76 -6.12 -0.32
C PHE A 109 -6.00 -6.37 0.53
N HIS A 110 -6.89 -7.28 0.12
CA HIS A 110 -8.01 -7.71 0.97
C HIS A 110 -7.52 -8.40 2.25
N LYS A 111 -6.50 -9.27 2.15
CA LYS A 111 -5.84 -9.86 3.34
C LYS A 111 -5.22 -8.79 4.24
N ALA A 112 -4.63 -7.74 3.67
CA ALA A 112 -4.08 -6.62 4.43
C ALA A 112 -5.18 -5.81 5.15
N LEU A 113 -6.29 -5.51 4.47
CA LEU A 113 -7.43 -4.77 5.05
C LEU A 113 -8.19 -5.57 6.11
N ALA A 114 -8.21 -6.90 5.99
CA ALA A 114 -8.79 -7.79 6.99
C ALA A 114 -7.97 -7.81 8.30
N LEU A 115 -6.70 -7.41 8.24
CA LEU A 115 -5.85 -7.28 9.42
C LEU A 115 -6.00 -5.90 10.07
N LYS A 116 -5.71 -5.82 11.37
CA LYS A 116 -5.69 -4.54 12.10
C LYS A 116 -4.48 -3.71 11.66
N LEU A 117 -4.71 -2.83 10.70
CA LEU A 117 -3.79 -1.77 10.33
C LEU A 117 -3.68 -0.78 11.51
N PRO A 118 -2.46 -0.46 11.98
CA PRO A 118 -2.23 0.41 13.12
C PRO A 118 -2.66 1.86 12.88
N THR A 119 -2.67 2.32 11.62
CA THR A 119 -3.01 3.72 11.28
C THR A 119 -3.99 3.84 10.12
N ASP A 120 -4.81 4.89 10.18
CA ASP A 120 -5.74 5.26 9.11
C ASP A 120 -5.00 5.62 7.80
N ASN A 121 -3.77 6.13 7.89
CA ASN A 121 -2.92 6.43 6.73
C ASN A 121 -2.59 5.17 5.93
N GLU A 122 -2.20 4.09 6.59
CA GLU A 122 -1.86 2.84 5.92
C GLU A 122 -3.11 2.22 5.29
N LYS A 123 -4.24 2.27 5.99
CA LYS A 123 -5.53 1.84 5.44
C LYS A 123 -5.91 2.66 4.20
N ALA A 124 -5.73 3.97 4.24
CA ALA A 124 -5.94 4.86 3.12
C ALA A 124 -5.01 4.52 1.94
N MET A 125 -3.75 4.18 2.20
CA MET A 125 -2.77 3.78 1.18
C MET A 125 -3.21 2.50 0.46
N VAL A 126 -3.65 1.50 1.22
CA VAL A 126 -4.15 0.23 0.64
C VAL A 126 -5.40 0.46 -0.19
N LEU A 127 -6.36 1.23 0.32
CA LEU A 127 -7.58 1.58 -0.41
C LEU A 127 -7.28 2.35 -1.71
N LEU A 128 -6.30 3.26 -1.68
CA LEU A 128 -5.88 4.00 -2.87
C LEU A 128 -5.22 3.10 -3.92
N GLN A 129 -4.36 2.17 -3.50
CA GLN A 129 -3.77 1.18 -4.41
C GLN A 129 -4.84 0.27 -5.02
N MET A 130 -5.81 -0.20 -4.23
CA MET A 130 -6.95 -0.96 -4.73
C MET A 130 -7.80 -0.15 -5.72
N ALA A 131 -8.03 1.14 -5.44
CA ALA A 131 -8.74 2.03 -6.35
C ALA A 131 -7.98 2.14 -7.69
N GLY A 132 -6.65 2.27 -7.65
CA GLY A 132 -5.78 2.23 -8.82
C GLY A 132 -5.88 0.93 -9.63
N ILE A 133 -5.89 -0.22 -8.96
CA ILE A 133 -6.06 -1.52 -9.64
C ILE A 133 -7.43 -1.63 -10.32
N GLN A 134 -8.51 -1.23 -9.65
CA GLN A 134 -9.85 -1.24 -10.23
C GLN A 134 -9.96 -0.28 -11.42
N ALA A 135 -9.30 0.88 -11.35
CA ALA A 135 -9.20 1.82 -12.46
C ALA A 135 -8.46 1.18 -13.67
N ASN A 136 -7.36 0.45 -13.42
CA ASN A 136 -6.64 -0.29 -14.45
C ASN A 136 -7.49 -1.40 -15.08
N LYS A 137 -8.39 -2.03 -14.31
CA LYS A 137 -9.37 -3.02 -14.79
C LYS A 137 -10.58 -2.40 -15.52
N ASN A 138 -10.59 -1.09 -15.78
CA ASN A 138 -11.75 -0.32 -16.27
C ASN A 138 -12.99 -0.33 -15.35
N ASN A 139 -12.87 -0.79 -14.10
CA ASN A 139 -13.94 -0.79 -13.11
C ASN A 139 -13.93 0.51 -12.28
N TRP A 140 -14.43 1.58 -12.89
CA TRP A 140 -14.48 2.91 -12.26
C TRP A 140 -15.48 3.01 -11.11
N THR A 141 -16.51 2.17 -11.10
CA THR A 141 -17.49 2.12 -10.01
C THR A 141 -16.83 1.59 -8.73
N GLY A 142 -16.07 0.49 -8.84
CA GLY A 142 -15.28 -0.04 -7.74
C GLY A 142 -14.20 0.95 -7.28
N ALA A 143 -13.48 1.57 -8.22
CA ALA A 143 -12.48 2.59 -7.91
C ALA A 143 -13.04 3.78 -7.13
N LYS A 144 -14.24 4.27 -7.50
CA LYS A 144 -14.94 5.34 -6.75
C LYS A 144 -15.30 4.91 -5.34
N ASN A 145 -15.81 3.69 -5.15
CA ASN A 145 -16.18 3.18 -3.82
C ASN A 145 -14.96 3.18 -2.88
N TYR A 146 -13.83 2.63 -3.34
CA TYR A 146 -12.59 2.63 -2.55
C TYR A 146 -12.06 4.05 -2.30
N TYR A 147 -12.19 4.96 -3.27
CA TYR A 147 -11.85 6.37 -3.08
C TYR A 147 -12.70 7.04 -1.98
N TYR A 148 -14.01 6.82 -1.95
CA TYR A 148 -14.87 7.37 -0.89
C TYR A 148 -14.55 6.78 0.47
N GLN A 149 -14.25 5.48 0.56
CA GLN A 149 -13.78 4.87 1.80
C GLN A 149 -12.48 5.51 2.29
N CYS A 150 -11.56 5.83 1.37
CA CYS A 150 -10.32 6.52 1.67
C CYS A 150 -10.55 7.95 2.18
N LYS A 151 -11.47 8.71 1.55
CA LYS A 151 -11.83 10.08 1.96
C LYS A 151 -12.44 10.16 3.35
N ASN A 152 -13.12 9.11 3.80
CA ASN A 152 -13.70 9.03 5.14
C ASN A 152 -12.65 8.77 6.24
N LEU A 153 -11.41 8.43 5.88
CA LEU A 153 -10.32 8.20 6.82
C LEU A 153 -9.53 9.48 7.10
N LYS A 154 -8.99 9.61 8.31
CA LYS A 154 -8.16 10.76 8.70
C LYS A 154 -6.75 10.61 8.13
N VAL A 155 -6.57 10.93 6.86
CA VAL A 155 -5.25 10.97 6.23
C VAL A 155 -4.47 12.17 6.77
N THR A 156 -3.37 11.91 7.48
CA THR A 156 -2.46 12.94 7.99
C THR A 156 -1.24 13.14 7.09
N GLU A 157 -0.91 12.16 6.26
CA GLU A 157 0.29 12.20 5.42
C GLU A 157 0.14 13.10 4.17
N PRO A 158 1.03 14.09 3.95
CA PRO A 158 0.93 15.00 2.82
C PRO A 158 1.00 14.31 1.46
N SER A 159 1.93 13.36 1.30
CA SER A 159 2.10 12.63 0.03
C SER A 159 0.84 11.85 -0.34
N LEU A 160 0.18 11.23 0.64
CA LEU A 160 -1.04 10.48 0.41
C LEU A 160 -2.21 11.39 0.03
N LYS A 161 -2.30 12.59 0.61
CA LYS A 161 -3.29 13.61 0.19
C LYS A 161 -3.08 14.03 -1.26
N ASP A 162 -1.83 14.20 -1.68
CA ASP A 162 -1.51 14.59 -3.05
C ASP A 162 -1.88 13.48 -4.04
N GLN A 163 -1.55 12.22 -3.72
CA GLN A 163 -1.97 11.07 -4.53
C GLN A 163 -3.51 10.95 -4.59
N LEU A 164 -4.20 11.18 -3.48
CA LEU A 164 -5.66 11.15 -3.40
C LEU A 164 -6.31 12.24 -4.28
N LYS A 165 -5.74 13.45 -4.28
CA LYS A 165 -6.17 14.54 -5.17
C LYS A 165 -5.93 14.21 -6.64
N GLN A 166 -4.77 13.65 -6.99
CA GLN A 166 -4.47 13.22 -8.36
C GLN A 166 -5.42 12.12 -8.83
N PHE A 167 -5.79 11.21 -7.94
CA PHE A 167 -6.77 10.17 -8.25
C PHE A 167 -8.18 10.76 -8.42
N GLU A 168 -8.56 11.73 -7.59
CA GLU A 168 -9.84 12.46 -7.72
C GLU A 168 -9.96 13.17 -9.06
N THR A 169 -8.91 13.88 -9.49
CA THR A 169 -8.91 14.54 -10.80
C THR A 169 -8.99 13.53 -11.95
N ALA A 170 -8.31 12.37 -11.85
CA ALA A 170 -8.42 11.30 -12.84
C ALA A 170 -9.86 10.73 -12.94
N ILE A 171 -10.53 10.51 -11.80
CA ILE A 171 -11.94 10.08 -11.76
C ILE A 171 -12.84 11.15 -12.39
N ASN A 172 -12.64 12.42 -12.03
CA ASN A 172 -13.46 13.54 -12.50
C ASN A 172 -13.27 13.79 -14.00
N ASN A 173 -12.05 13.75 -14.51
CA ASN A 173 -11.76 13.92 -15.94
C ASN A 173 -12.40 12.80 -16.78
N ARG A 174 -12.35 11.53 -16.34
CA ARG A 174 -13.08 10.45 -17.01
C ARG A 174 -14.60 10.59 -16.88
N GLY A 175 -15.08 11.05 -15.73
CA GLY A 175 -16.50 11.37 -15.51
C GLY A 175 -17.00 12.42 -16.50
N GLN A 176 -16.22 13.50 -16.67
CA GLN A 176 -16.51 14.59 -17.60
C GLN A 176 -16.39 14.14 -19.06
N MET A 177 -15.42 13.28 -19.43
CA MET A 177 -15.35 12.72 -20.78
C MET A 177 -16.53 11.80 -21.13
N LYS A 178 -16.98 10.96 -20.19
CA LYS A 178 -18.20 10.15 -20.38
C LYS A 178 -19.45 11.03 -20.48
N LEU A 179 -19.54 12.08 -19.67
CA LEU A 179 -20.64 13.03 -19.74
C LEU A 179 -20.63 13.80 -21.07
N ALA A 180 -19.46 14.28 -21.51
CA ALA A 180 -19.26 14.98 -22.78
C ALA A 180 -19.56 14.09 -24.00
N GLN A 181 -19.18 12.81 -23.98
CA GLN A 181 -19.59 11.84 -25.01
C GLN A 181 -21.10 11.60 -25.01
N SER A 182 -21.73 11.49 -23.83
CA SER A 182 -23.17 11.32 -23.72
C SER A 182 -23.97 12.57 -24.15
N MET A 183 -23.40 13.75 -23.96
CA MET A 183 -23.97 15.03 -24.39
C MET A 183 -23.72 15.28 -25.89
N GLY A 184 -22.56 14.89 -26.43
CA GLY A 184 -22.24 14.95 -27.86
C GLY A 184 -23.08 13.98 -28.71
N MET A 185 -23.43 12.79 -28.17
CA MET A 185 -24.40 11.89 -28.82
C MET A 185 -25.83 12.45 -28.78
N LYS A 186 -26.21 13.20 -27.74
CA LYS A 186 -27.53 13.85 -27.68
C LYS A 186 -27.64 15.00 -28.69
N THR A 187 -26.62 15.82 -28.87
CA THR A 187 -26.68 16.97 -29.80
C THR A 187 -26.65 16.55 -31.28
N GLY A 188 -26.04 15.39 -31.60
CA GLY A 188 -26.00 14.86 -32.97
C GLY A 188 -27.28 14.17 -33.44
N GLN A 189 -28.15 13.71 -32.54
CA GLN A 189 -29.34 12.93 -32.89
C GLN A 189 -30.65 13.74 -32.87
N THR A 190 -30.71 14.89 -32.18
CA THR A 190 -31.90 15.76 -32.18
C THR A 190 -32.08 16.56 -33.47
N ASN A 191 -31.04 16.74 -34.30
CA ASN A 191 -31.14 17.51 -35.54
C ASN A 191 -31.69 16.71 -36.75
N MET A 192 -31.99 15.42 -36.59
CA MET A 192 -32.52 14.55 -37.65
C MET A 192 -34.01 14.17 -37.49
N MET A 193 -34.72 14.69 -36.46
CA MET A 193 -36.13 14.35 -36.21
C MET A 193 -37.12 15.53 -36.27
N SER A 194 -36.70 16.72 -36.71
CA SER A 194 -37.63 17.85 -36.93
C SER A 194 -37.77 18.24 -38.41
N GLY A 195 -37.80 17.26 -39.30
CA GLY A 195 -38.30 17.44 -40.67
C GLY A 195 -39.82 17.51 -40.66
N LYS A 196 -40.38 18.72 -40.63
CA LYS A 196 -41.82 18.98 -40.84
C LYS A 196 -42.29 18.19 -42.07
N ARG A 197 -43.04 17.11 -41.86
CA ARG A 197 -43.78 16.41 -42.93
C ARG A 197 -44.77 17.41 -43.54
N ARG A 198 -44.41 18.00 -44.67
CA ARG A 198 -45.29 18.88 -45.45
C ARG A 198 -46.51 18.05 -45.89
N ARG A 199 -47.70 18.42 -45.42
CA ARG A 199 -48.96 17.82 -45.88
C ARG A 199 -49.15 18.13 -47.37
N PRO A 200 -49.55 17.16 -48.22
CA PRO A 200 -49.86 17.42 -49.61
C PRO A 200 -51.16 18.23 -49.72
N LYS A 201 -51.16 19.24 -50.59
CA LYS A 201 -52.36 20.02 -50.94
C LYS A 201 -53.33 19.09 -51.65
N MET A 202 -54.50 18.86 -51.05
CA MET A 202 -55.63 18.24 -51.73
C MET A 202 -56.14 19.24 -52.79
N ARG A 203 -56.30 18.73 -54.01
CA ARG A 203 -56.98 19.41 -55.12
C ARG A 203 -58.49 19.32 -54.93
#